data_AF-Q7RRL4-F1
#
_entry.id   AF-Q7RRL4-F1
#
_cell.length_a   1.000
_cell.length_b   1.000
_cell.length_c   1.000
_cell.angle_alpha   90.00
_cell.angle_beta   90.00
_cell.angle_gamma   90.00
#
_symmetry.space_group_name_H-M   'P 1'
#
loop_
_entity.id
_entity.type
_entity.pdbx_description
1 polymer ?
#
loop_
_entity_poly.entity_id
_entity_poly.type
_entity_poly.pdbx_seq_one_letter_code
_entity_poly.pdbx_strand_id
1 'polypeptide(L)'
;MLSKMEDNKIEKLKTEENKKLYILHKNYREGLFENKLRFETELEFVQSLSNIEYIKYLYDNKYFNDKKFLNYLKYLNYWRSKPYIFYIKIPICLYVLEILNDKNVDEYFSASNSFNTFIYYLKLHWLYFNYQT
;
A
#
# COMPACT_ATOMS: atom_id res chain seq x y z
N MET A 1 -17.28 11.47 -32.50
CA MET A 1 -16.24 10.55 -33.04
C MET A 1 -14.83 11.01 -32.69
N LEU A 2 -14.56 12.33 -32.70
CA LEU A 2 -13.26 12.92 -32.36
C LEU A 2 -12.83 12.74 -30.89
N SER A 3 -13.72 12.83 -29.89
CA SER A 3 -13.31 12.68 -28.48
C SER A 3 -12.83 11.26 -28.12
N LYS A 4 -13.46 10.21 -28.68
CA LYS A 4 -13.02 8.81 -28.48
C LYS A 4 -11.64 8.52 -29.07
N MET A 5 -11.22 9.29 -30.09
CA MET A 5 -9.88 9.17 -30.67
C MET A 5 -8.81 9.82 -29.79
N GLU A 6 -9.15 10.93 -29.12
CA GLU A 6 -8.27 11.59 -28.15
C GLU A 6 -8.09 10.74 -26.89
N ASP A 7 -9.17 10.15 -26.37
CA ASP A 7 -9.12 9.25 -25.20
C ASP A 7 -8.22 8.03 -25.44
N ASN A 8 -8.32 7.40 -26.62
CA ASN A 8 -7.46 6.29 -27.03
C ASN A 8 -6.00 6.72 -27.21
N LYS A 9 -5.75 7.97 -27.61
CA LYS A 9 -4.39 8.52 -27.75
C LYS A 9 -3.78 8.78 -26.38
N ILE A 10 -4.56 9.32 -25.44
CA ILE A 10 -4.17 9.53 -24.04
C ILE A 10 -3.89 8.19 -23.34
N GLU A 11 -4.70 7.16 -23.60
CA GLU A 11 -4.50 5.83 -23.02
C GLU A 11 -3.25 5.13 -23.58
N LYS A 12 -2.99 5.27 -24.89
CA LYS A 12 -1.73 4.82 -25.51
C LYS A 12 -0.51 5.55 -24.97
N LEU A 13 -0.59 6.88 -24.81
CA LEU A 13 0.48 7.70 -24.22
C LEU A 13 0.77 7.30 -22.76
N LYS A 14 -0.27 7.11 -21.94
CA LYS A 14 -0.13 6.56 -20.57
C LYS A 14 0.54 5.19 -20.58
N THR A 15 0.19 4.34 -21.54
CA THR A 15 0.76 2.99 -21.66
C THR A 15 2.24 3.04 -22.09
N GLU A 16 2.61 3.96 -22.96
CA GLU A 16 4.00 4.19 -23.39
C GLU A 16 4.86 4.86 -22.31
N GLU A 17 4.33 5.84 -21.58
CA GLU A 17 5.00 6.43 -20.41
C GLU A 17 5.19 5.39 -19.32
N ASN A 18 4.18 4.56 -19.05
CA ASN A 18 4.31 3.44 -18.13
C ASN A 18 5.38 2.46 -18.62
N LYS A 19 5.41 2.10 -19.91
CA LYS A 19 6.48 1.29 -20.50
C LYS A 19 7.85 1.96 -20.37
N LYS A 20 7.97 3.27 -20.59
CA LYS A 20 9.21 4.04 -20.40
C LYS A 20 9.66 4.04 -18.94
N LEU A 21 8.74 4.18 -17.98
CA LEU A 21 9.03 4.01 -16.55
C LEU A 21 9.54 2.59 -16.27
N TYR A 22 8.88 1.55 -16.80
CA TYR A 22 9.37 0.16 -16.69
C TYR A 22 10.77 -0.03 -17.34
N ILE A 23 11.05 0.61 -18.48
CA ILE A 23 12.35 0.54 -19.18
C ILE A 23 13.44 1.30 -18.41
N LEU A 24 13.13 2.46 -17.82
CA LEU A 24 14.04 3.24 -16.98
C LEU A 24 14.39 2.47 -15.69
N HIS A 25 13.40 1.91 -15.00
CA HIS A 25 13.62 1.12 -13.79
C HIS A 25 14.43 -0.16 -14.05
N LYS A 26 14.31 -0.79 -15.23
CA LYS A 26 15.10 -1.97 -15.59
C LYS A 26 16.60 -1.66 -15.75
N ASN A 27 16.95 -0.41 -16.08
CA ASN A 27 18.33 0.04 -16.31
C ASN A 27 18.90 0.85 -15.13
N TYR A 28 18.11 1.17 -14.11
CA TYR A 28 18.57 1.83 -12.90
C TYR A 28 19.19 0.78 -11.96
N ARG A 29 20.52 0.65 -11.99
CA ARG A 29 21.24 -0.07 -10.92
C ARG A 29 21.36 0.89 -9.75
N GLU A 30 20.42 0.81 -8.82
CA GLU A 30 20.54 1.47 -7.52
C GLU A 30 21.89 1.08 -6.89
N GLY A 31 22.60 2.05 -6.31
CA GLY A 31 23.80 1.76 -5.54
C GLY A 31 23.51 0.81 -4.38
N LEU A 32 24.55 0.16 -3.82
CA LEU A 32 24.35 -0.76 -2.68
C LEU A 32 23.66 -0.05 -1.49
N PHE A 33 24.02 1.23 -1.26
CA PHE A 33 23.42 2.07 -0.24
C PHE A 33 21.95 2.41 -0.55
N GLU A 34 21.64 2.76 -1.79
CA GLU A 34 20.29 3.14 -2.21
C GLU A 34 19.32 1.95 -2.10
N ASN A 35 19.75 0.76 -2.51
CA ASN A 35 18.97 -0.47 -2.34
C ASN A 35 18.66 -0.75 -0.86
N LYS A 36 19.65 -0.58 0.01
CA LYS A 36 19.49 -0.78 1.46
C LYS A 36 18.51 0.23 2.04
N LEU A 37 18.70 1.52 1.73
CA LEU A 37 17.84 2.59 2.20
C LEU A 37 16.40 2.38 1.74
N ARG A 38 16.20 2.03 0.48
CA ARG A 38 14.88 1.73 -0.08
C ARG A 38 14.23 0.55 0.66
N PHE A 39 14.97 -0.53 0.87
CA PHE A 39 14.48 -1.70 1.61
C PHE A 39 14.04 -1.34 3.03
N GLU A 40 14.88 -0.59 3.77
CA GLU A 40 14.57 -0.14 5.13
C GLU A 40 13.36 0.81 5.14
N THR A 41 13.28 1.74 4.19
CA THR A 41 12.16 2.67 4.05
C THR A 41 10.85 1.94 3.73
N GLU A 42 10.89 0.97 2.80
CA GLU A 42 9.73 0.14 2.45
C GLU A 42 9.25 -0.70 3.65
N LEU A 43 10.20 -1.21 4.44
CA LEU A 43 9.90 -1.99 5.65
C LEU A 43 9.22 -1.13 6.71
N GLU A 44 9.78 0.05 7.00
CA GLU A 44 9.21 1.02 7.94
C GLU A 44 7.84 1.50 7.49
N PHE A 45 7.68 1.78 6.20
CA PHE A 45 6.39 2.18 5.63
C PHE A 45 5.33 1.10 5.79
N VAL A 46 5.63 -0.16 5.48
CA VAL A 46 4.66 -1.24 5.67
C VAL A 46 4.30 -1.37 7.14
N GLN A 47 5.27 -1.32 8.05
CA GLN A 47 4.99 -1.41 9.48
C GLN A 47 4.17 -0.23 10.01
N SER A 48 4.35 0.98 9.46
CA SER A 48 3.58 2.16 9.85
C SER A 48 2.10 2.08 9.47
N LEU A 49 1.72 1.26 8.47
CA LEU A 49 0.32 0.97 8.15
C LEU A 49 -0.43 0.32 9.33
N SER A 50 0.27 -0.24 10.32
CA SER A 50 -0.37 -0.71 11.55
C SER A 50 -1.02 0.42 12.35
N ASN A 51 -0.58 1.67 12.15
CA ASN A 51 -1.18 2.83 12.78
C ASN A 51 -2.39 3.31 11.98
N ILE A 52 -3.58 3.14 12.56
CA ILE A 52 -4.85 3.47 11.91
C ILE A 52 -5.03 4.98 11.76
N GLU A 53 -4.49 5.78 12.67
CA GLU A 53 -4.52 7.24 12.55
C GLU A 53 -3.69 7.71 11.34
N TYR A 54 -2.59 7.01 11.04
CA TYR A 54 -1.80 7.27 9.85
C TYR A 54 -2.56 6.91 8.57
N ILE A 55 -3.30 5.80 8.55
CA ILE A 55 -4.17 5.45 7.41
C ILE A 55 -5.26 6.48 7.23
N LYS A 56 -5.89 6.94 8.31
CA LYS A 56 -6.87 8.01 8.26
C LYS A 56 -6.27 9.27 7.64
N TYR A 57 -5.06 9.66 8.05
CA TYR A 57 -4.34 10.76 7.42
C TYR A 57 -4.10 10.53 5.92
N LEU A 58 -3.71 9.33 5.50
CA LEU A 58 -3.55 9.00 4.07
C LEU A 58 -4.88 9.11 3.29
N TYR A 59 -5.98 8.72 3.92
CA TYR A 59 -7.32 8.82 3.35
C TYR A 59 -7.78 10.26 3.20
N ASP A 60 -7.64 11.07 4.25
CA ASP A 60 -8.03 12.49 4.25
C ASP A 60 -7.23 13.28 3.19
N ASN A 61 -5.96 12.91 2.95
CA ASN A 61 -5.12 13.48 1.89
C ASN A 61 -5.35 12.88 0.50
N LYS A 62 -6.33 11.99 0.33
CA LYS A 62 -6.75 11.41 -0.97
C LYS A 62 -5.67 10.59 -1.67
N TYR A 63 -4.74 9.98 -0.94
CA TYR A 63 -3.71 9.10 -1.54
C TYR A 63 -4.32 7.85 -2.19
N PHE A 64 -5.44 7.34 -1.68
CA PHE A 64 -6.14 6.19 -2.25
C PHE A 64 -6.80 6.47 -3.60
N ASN A 65 -6.99 7.74 -3.98
CA ASN A 65 -7.50 8.12 -5.30
C ASN A 65 -6.41 8.01 -6.39
N ASP A 66 -5.12 8.01 -6.01
CA ASP A 66 -4.03 7.89 -6.96
C ASP A 66 -3.74 6.42 -7.30
N LYS A 67 -3.89 6.10 -8.59
CA LYS A 67 -3.57 4.77 -9.13
C LYS A 67 -2.11 4.37 -8.91
N LYS A 68 -1.18 5.32 -8.86
CA LYS A 68 0.24 5.01 -8.58
C LYS A 68 0.42 4.48 -7.16
N PHE A 69 -0.25 5.09 -6.19
CA PHE A 69 -0.22 4.67 -4.80
C PHE A 69 -0.86 3.29 -4.61
N LEU A 70 -2.02 3.04 -5.23
CA LEU A 70 -2.65 1.71 -5.21
C LEU A 70 -1.76 0.62 -5.83
N ASN A 71 -1.04 0.93 -6.90
CA ASN A 71 -0.06 0.00 -7.49
C ASN A 71 1.14 -0.23 -6.55
N TYR A 72 1.54 0.78 -5.80
CA TYR A 72 2.59 0.66 -4.80
C TYR A 72 2.18 -0.25 -3.63
N LEU A 73 0.94 -0.12 -3.13
CA LEU A 73 0.40 -1.05 -2.11
C LEU A 73 0.36 -2.50 -2.62
N LYS A 74 0.04 -2.70 -3.90
CA LYS A 74 0.12 -4.03 -4.53
C LYS A 74 1.54 -4.55 -4.60
N TYR A 75 2.49 -3.68 -4.94
CA TYR A 75 3.91 -4.02 -4.96
C TYR A 75 4.38 -4.51 -3.59
N LEU A 76 4.00 -3.83 -2.50
CA LEU A 76 4.38 -4.18 -1.12
C LEU A 76 3.89 -5.57 -0.65
N ASN A 77 3.02 -6.26 -1.39
CA ASN A 77 2.66 -7.64 -1.05
C ASN A 77 3.85 -8.62 -1.13
N TYR A 78 4.99 -8.24 -1.72
CA TYR A 78 6.20 -9.07 -1.69
C TYR A 78 6.67 -9.38 -0.26
N TRP A 79 6.39 -8.50 0.72
CA TRP A 79 6.72 -8.70 2.14
C TRP A 79 6.04 -9.93 2.77
N ARG A 80 4.95 -10.43 2.18
CA ARG A 80 4.26 -11.65 2.63
C ARG A 80 5.01 -12.94 2.27
N SER A 81 5.91 -12.88 1.29
CA SER A 81 6.66 -14.04 0.82
C SER A 81 7.98 -14.22 1.57
N LYS A 82 8.46 -15.47 1.67
CA LYS A 82 9.82 -15.75 2.16
C LYS A 82 10.84 -15.24 1.12
N PRO A 83 11.99 -14.67 1.52
CA PRO A 83 12.51 -14.53 2.89
C PRO A 83 12.07 -13.22 3.61
N TYR A 84 11.36 -12.33 2.92
CA TYR A 84 11.07 -10.96 3.39
C TYR A 84 10.21 -10.92 4.65
N ILE A 85 9.29 -11.87 4.79
CA ILE A 85 8.39 -11.97 5.95
C ILE A 85 9.14 -12.05 7.29
N PHE A 86 10.37 -12.58 7.32
CA PHE A 86 11.16 -12.69 8.54
C PHE A 86 11.65 -11.34 9.09
N TYR A 87 11.62 -10.28 8.29
CA TYR A 87 12.00 -8.93 8.72
C TYR A 87 10.84 -8.13 9.34
N ILE A 88 9.60 -8.64 9.22
CA ILE A 88 8.41 -7.97 9.75
C ILE A 88 8.32 -8.17 11.26
N LYS A 89 8.37 -7.06 12.01
CA LYS A 89 8.24 -7.05 13.47
C LYS A 89 6.80 -7.00 13.96
N ILE A 90 5.95 -6.31 13.20
CA ILE A 90 4.55 -6.05 13.56
C ILE A 90 3.66 -6.83 12.59
N PRO A 91 3.12 -8.01 12.95
CA PRO A 91 2.42 -8.87 11.99
C PRO A 91 1.11 -8.28 11.48
N ILE A 92 0.45 -7.42 12.28
CA ILE A 92 -0.83 -6.81 11.92
C ILE A 92 -0.72 -5.92 10.67
N CYS A 93 0.46 -5.38 10.35
CA CYS A 93 0.63 -4.57 9.16
C CYS A 93 0.26 -5.32 7.87
N LEU A 94 0.54 -6.62 7.81
CA LEU A 94 0.26 -7.45 6.64
C LEU A 94 -1.24 -7.73 6.48
N TYR A 95 -1.99 -7.74 7.58
CA TYR A 95 -3.44 -7.86 7.57
C TYR A 95 -4.08 -6.55 7.12
N VAL A 96 -3.59 -5.43 7.64
CA VAL A 96 -4.04 -4.10 7.23
C VAL A 96 -3.74 -3.87 5.74
N LEU A 97 -2.56 -4.25 5.26
CA LEU A 97 -2.20 -4.15 3.84
C LEU A 97 -3.15 -4.95 2.93
N GLU A 98 -3.67 -6.08 3.40
CA GLU A 98 -4.65 -6.88 2.66
C GLU A 98 -6.02 -6.20 2.62
N ILE A 99 -6.47 -5.66 3.76
CA ILE A 99 -7.69 -4.84 3.79
C ILE A 99 -7.54 -3.70 2.79
N LEU A 100 -6.45 -2.93 2.83
CA LEU A 100 -6.21 -1.79 1.93
C LEU A 100 -6.15 -2.16 0.44
N ASN A 101 -5.83 -3.40 0.10
CA ASN A 101 -5.80 -3.88 -1.29
C ASN A 101 -7.16 -4.41 -1.78
N ASP A 102 -8.14 -4.54 -0.89
CA ASP A 102 -9.49 -4.99 -1.26
C ASP A 102 -10.25 -3.91 -2.06
N LYS A 103 -11.20 -4.33 -2.88
CA LYS A 103 -11.98 -3.44 -3.76
C LYS A 103 -13.02 -2.61 -3.00
N ASN A 104 -13.41 -3.06 -1.82
CA ASN A 104 -14.48 -2.45 -1.02
C ASN A 104 -13.96 -1.42 -0.01
N VAL A 105 -12.66 -1.11 -0.04
CA VAL A 105 -12.00 -0.24 0.94
C VAL A 105 -12.64 1.16 1.00
N ASP A 106 -13.03 1.70 -0.15
CA ASP A 106 -13.64 3.03 -0.22
C ASP A 106 -15.00 3.07 0.49
N GLU A 107 -15.77 1.98 0.41
CA GLU A 107 -17.04 1.84 1.13
C GLU A 107 -16.81 1.77 2.65
N TYR A 108 -15.80 1.01 3.08
CA TYR A 108 -15.40 0.95 4.49
C TYR A 108 -14.98 2.32 5.02
N PHE A 109 -14.17 3.09 4.28
CA PHE A 109 -13.71 4.40 4.73
C PHE A 109 -14.76 5.51 4.65
N SER A 110 -15.75 5.36 3.77
CA SER A 110 -16.86 6.31 3.66
C SER A 110 -17.73 6.35 4.93
N ALA A 111 -17.77 5.28 5.72
CA ALA A 111 -18.53 5.22 6.96
C ALA A 111 -17.88 6.07 8.07
N SER A 112 -18.61 7.03 8.64
CA SER A 112 -18.11 8.03 9.61
C SER A 112 -17.42 7.45 10.86
N ASN A 113 -17.74 6.21 11.27
CA ASN A 113 -17.21 5.56 12.46
C ASN A 113 -16.22 4.42 12.17
N SER A 114 -15.93 4.12 10.90
CA SER A 114 -15.14 2.95 10.51
C SER A 114 -13.77 2.92 11.16
N PHE A 115 -13.03 4.03 11.11
CA PHE A 115 -11.70 4.13 11.72
C PHE A 115 -11.71 3.92 13.24
N ASN A 116 -12.70 4.48 13.95
CA ASN A 116 -12.82 4.32 15.40
C ASN A 116 -13.15 2.87 15.77
N THR A 117 -14.05 2.25 15.01
CA THR A 117 -14.38 0.82 15.15
C THR A 117 -13.17 -0.06 14.86
N PHE A 118 -12.36 0.28 13.86
CA PHE A 118 -11.14 -0.45 13.54
C PHE A 118 -10.08 -0.33 14.65
N ILE A 119 -9.89 0.87 15.20
CA ILE A 119 -9.03 1.10 16.37
C ILE A 119 -9.51 0.28 17.57
N TYR A 120 -10.82 0.25 17.78
CA TYR A 120 -11.42 -0.55 18.84
C TYR A 120 -11.15 -2.05 18.66
N TYR A 121 -11.35 -2.60 17.45
CA TYR A 121 -11.03 -4.00 17.17
C TYR A 121 -9.54 -4.31 17.33
N LEU A 122 -8.66 -3.40 16.90
CA LEU A 122 -7.22 -3.54 17.11
C LEU A 122 -6.90 -3.58 18.61
N LYS A 123 -7.44 -2.65 19.40
CA LYS A 123 -7.27 -2.60 20.86
C LYS A 123 -7.78 -3.88 21.53
N LEU A 124 -8.97 -4.35 21.15
CA LEU A 124 -9.52 -5.61 21.63
C LEU A 124 -8.60 -6.78 21.30
N HIS A 125 -8.10 -6.84 20.06
CA HIS A 125 -7.13 -7.86 19.67
C HIS A 125 -5.96 -7.84 20.66
N TRP A 126 -5.27 -6.72 20.86
CA TRP A 126 -4.16 -6.65 21.82
C TRP A 126 -4.53 -7.01 23.26
N LEU A 127 -5.72 -6.64 23.74
CA LEU A 127 -6.16 -6.95 25.10
C LEU A 127 -6.49 -8.44 25.30
N TYR A 128 -7.03 -9.10 24.28
CA TYR A 128 -7.48 -10.48 24.35
C TYR A 128 -6.53 -11.47 23.66
N PHE A 129 -5.46 -10.99 23.01
CA PHE A 129 -4.40 -11.83 22.45
C PHE A 129 -3.50 -12.38 23.56
N ASN A 130 -4.10 -13.13 24.48
CA ASN A 130 -3.36 -14.02 25.34
C ASN A 130 -3.00 -15.24 24.50
N TYR A 131 -1.70 -15.48 24.32
CA TYR A 131 -1.23 -16.80 23.96
C TYR A 131 -1.76 -17.75 25.02
N GLN A 132 -2.75 -18.57 24.67
CA GLN A 132 -3.03 -19.77 25.46
C GLN A 132 -1.74 -20.59 25.41
N THR A 133 -0.96 -20.51 26.49
CA THR A 133 0.08 -21.48 26.84
C THR A 133 -0.53 -22.86 26.99
#